data_AF-A0A5J4Q8H4-F1
#
_entry.id   AF-A0A5J4Q8H4-F1
#
_cell.length_a   1.000
_cell.length_b   1.000
_cell.length_c   1.000
_cell.angle_alpha   90.00
_cell.angle_beta   90.00
_cell.angle_gamma   90.00
#
_symmetry.space_group_name_H-M   'P 1'
#
loop_
_entity.id
_entity.type
_entity.pdbx_description
1 polymer ?
#
loop_
_entity_poly.entity_id
_entity_poly.type
_entity_poly.pdbx_seq_one_letter_code
_entity_poly.pdbx_strand_id
1 'polypeptide(L)'
;MKNKIKNTMKNKKYNWCIIIVSFTFMLSCSNKNDTKNSYDFTEEMKIYHSKEILLSGEFLRPQAICVYDSVILINDRNQGFFFHAYNLNTGNKYADFGSLGTGPNDLNWPTEMFVDKNKSELVVFDQNLSRIYYYKIEDK
;
A
#
# COMPACT_ATOMS: atom_id res chain seq x y z
N MET A 1 -27.66 -57.19 -67.36
CA MET A 1 -28.97 -56.82 -66.79
C MET A 1 -28.81 -55.51 -66.04
N LYS A 2 -29.60 -54.50 -66.39
CA LYS A 2 -29.56 -53.11 -65.90
C LYS A 2 -29.88 -53.04 -64.40
N ASN A 3 -29.20 -52.16 -63.66
CA ASN A 3 -29.82 -51.17 -62.76
C ASN A 3 -28.73 -50.36 -62.03
N LYS A 4 -28.63 -49.06 -62.31
CA LYS A 4 -29.41 -47.96 -61.72
C LYS A 4 -28.87 -47.62 -60.32
N ILE A 5 -28.14 -46.51 -60.17
CA ILE A 5 -28.62 -45.12 -60.07
C ILE A 5 -28.47 -44.67 -58.61
N LYS A 6 -27.65 -43.63 -58.49
CA LYS A 6 -27.76 -42.46 -57.59
C LYS A 6 -27.82 -42.68 -56.08
N ASN A 7 -26.91 -41.94 -55.47
CA ASN A 7 -27.00 -41.10 -54.27
C ASN A 7 -25.95 -41.59 -53.26
N THR A 8 -24.99 -40.78 -52.83
CA THR A 8 -25.14 -39.39 -52.42
C THR A 8 -23.82 -38.63 -52.56
N MET A 9 -23.76 -37.70 -53.52
CA MET A 9 -22.77 -36.61 -53.56
C MET A 9 -23.01 -35.55 -52.45
N LYS A 10 -23.45 -35.95 -51.26
CA LYS A 10 -23.80 -35.00 -50.18
C LYS A 10 -22.72 -34.80 -49.12
N ASN A 11 -21.67 -35.63 -49.09
CA ASN A 11 -20.69 -35.60 -47.99
C ASN A 11 -19.37 -34.87 -48.30
N LYS A 12 -19.05 -34.59 -49.57
CA LYS A 12 -17.76 -33.93 -49.90
C LYS A 12 -17.73 -32.44 -49.54
N LYS A 13 -18.84 -31.71 -49.70
CA LYS A 13 -18.93 -30.28 -49.32
C LYS A 13 -18.97 -30.10 -47.80
N TYR A 14 -19.68 -30.97 -47.08
CA TYR A 14 -19.74 -30.95 -45.62
C TYR A 14 -18.37 -31.30 -44.99
N ASN A 15 -17.64 -32.26 -45.56
CA ASN A 15 -16.26 -32.55 -45.15
C ASN A 15 -15.31 -31.37 -45.37
N TRP A 16 -15.43 -30.63 -46.47
CA TRP A 16 -14.63 -29.43 -46.68
C TRP A 16 -14.99 -28.31 -45.69
N CYS A 17 -16.26 -28.13 -45.36
CA CYS A 17 -16.66 -27.20 -44.30
C CYS A 17 -16.09 -27.62 -42.93
N ILE A 18 -16.10 -28.91 -42.59
CA ILE A 18 -15.51 -29.41 -41.34
C ILE A 18 -14.01 -29.16 -41.33
N ILE A 19 -13.30 -29.43 -42.44
CA ILE A 19 -11.86 -29.20 -42.53
C ILE A 19 -11.53 -27.71 -42.42
N ILE A 20 -12.28 -26.84 -43.10
CA ILE A 20 -12.10 -25.39 -43.03
C ILE A 20 -12.38 -24.87 -41.62
N VAL A 21 -13.45 -25.32 -40.97
CA VAL A 21 -13.77 -24.96 -39.59
C VAL A 21 -12.67 -25.44 -38.63
N SER A 22 -12.21 -26.70 -38.77
CA SER A 22 -11.10 -27.23 -37.97
C SER A 22 -9.80 -26.45 -38.18
N PHE A 23 -9.53 -25.99 -39.40
CA PHE A 23 -8.36 -25.18 -39.72
C PHE A 23 -8.49 -23.76 -39.15
N THR A 24 -9.68 -23.17 -39.14
CA THR A 24 -9.94 -21.88 -38.49
C THR A 24 -9.83 -21.95 -36.96
N PHE A 25 -10.15 -23.08 -36.34
CA PHE A 25 -9.91 -23.31 -34.91
C PHE A 25 -8.42 -23.37 -34.55
N MET A 26 -7.56 -23.84 -35.46
CA MET A 26 -6.10 -23.86 -35.24
C MET A 26 -5.41 -22.50 -35.43
N LEU A 27 -6.08 -21.54 -36.08
CA LEU A 27 -5.58 -20.16 -36.23
C LEU A 27 -5.96 -19.26 -35.03
N SER A 28 -6.72 -19.77 -34.06
CA SER A 28 -7.20 -18.97 -32.92
C SER A 28 -6.15 -18.73 -31.82
N CYS A 29 -5.01 -19.41 -31.86
CA CYS A 29 -3.90 -19.13 -30.94
C CYS A 29 -2.91 -18.14 -31.57
N SER A 30 -3.36 -16.92 -31.86
CA SER A 30 -2.43 -15.80 -31.92
C SER A 30 -2.04 -15.48 -30.50
N ASN A 31 -0.88 -15.94 -30.04
CA ASN A 31 -0.27 -15.42 -28.82
C ASN A 31 -0.11 -13.91 -29.02
N LYS A 32 -1.07 -13.15 -28.49
CA LYS A 32 -0.79 -11.78 -28.10
C LYS A 32 0.20 -11.97 -26.96
N ASN A 33 1.48 -11.80 -27.26
CA ASN A 33 2.44 -11.47 -26.24
C ASN A 33 1.93 -10.14 -25.69
N ASP A 34 1.02 -10.20 -24.72
CA ASP A 34 0.78 -9.13 -23.79
C ASP A 34 2.10 -9.01 -23.03
N THR A 35 3.10 -8.38 -23.65
CA THR A 35 4.19 -7.74 -22.94
C THR A 35 3.54 -6.59 -22.21
N LYS A 36 2.79 -6.90 -21.16
CA LYS A 36 2.73 -6.02 -20.01
C LYS A 36 4.20 -5.75 -19.73
N ASN A 37 4.62 -4.51 -19.88
CA ASN A 37 5.88 -4.05 -19.35
C ASN A 37 5.78 -4.23 -17.83
N SER A 38 5.92 -5.46 -17.34
CA SER A 38 6.22 -5.72 -15.95
C SER A 38 7.63 -5.20 -15.80
N TYR A 39 7.76 -4.09 -15.07
CA TYR A 39 9.05 -3.66 -14.58
C TYR A 39 9.62 -4.82 -13.78
N ASP A 40 10.58 -5.52 -14.37
CA ASP A 40 11.35 -6.54 -13.70
C ASP A 40 12.39 -5.78 -12.86
N PHE A 41 12.06 -5.57 -11.59
CA PHE A 41 12.97 -4.92 -10.64
C PHE A 41 14.04 -5.96 -10.26
N THR A 42 14.99 -6.20 -11.16
CA THR A 42 16.08 -7.16 -11.00
C THR A 42 17.17 -6.71 -10.03
N GLU A 43 17.07 -5.51 -9.45
CA GLU A 43 17.99 -5.08 -8.40
C GLU A 43 17.53 -5.61 -7.04
N GLU A 44 18.22 -6.63 -6.55
CA GLU A 44 18.08 -7.07 -5.16
C GLU A 44 18.52 -5.93 -4.21
N MET A 45 17.55 -5.28 -3.58
CA MET A 45 17.83 -4.32 -2.52
C MET A 45 18.41 -5.04 -1.30
N LYS A 46 19.66 -4.74 -0.97
CA LYS A 46 20.28 -5.23 0.27
C LYS A 46 20.05 -4.24 1.41
N ILE A 47 19.37 -4.71 2.46
CA ILE A 47 19.11 -3.93 3.67
C ILE A 47 20.16 -4.30 4.71
N TYR A 48 20.84 -3.29 5.25
CA TYR A 48 21.85 -3.46 6.29
C TYR A 48 21.47 -2.67 7.54
N HIS A 49 21.75 -3.24 8.72
CA HIS A 49 21.72 -2.47 9.96
C HIS A 49 22.83 -1.42 9.92
N SER A 50 22.48 -0.15 10.10
CA SER A 50 23.43 0.97 10.02
C SER A 50 23.68 1.66 11.36
N LYS A 51 22.64 1.89 12.15
CA LYS A 51 22.70 2.64 13.41
C LYS A 51 21.50 2.27 14.30
N GLU A 52 21.73 2.33 15.60
CA GLU A 52 20.68 2.36 16.63
C GLU A 52 20.70 3.70 17.36
N ILE A 53 19.52 4.16 17.79
CA ILE A 53 19.37 5.32 18.66
C ILE A 53 18.47 4.89 19.83
N LEU A 54 18.96 5.06 21.05
CA LEU A 54 18.19 4.79 22.25
C LEU A 54 17.34 6.02 22.59
N LEU A 55 16.02 5.87 22.62
CA LEU A 55 15.11 6.94 23.03
C LEU A 55 14.99 6.96 24.56
N SER A 56 15.05 8.15 25.15
CA SER A 56 15.10 8.32 26.61
C SER A 56 13.78 8.03 27.34
N GLY A 57 12.71 7.66 26.62
CA GLY A 57 11.37 7.45 27.18
C GLY A 57 11.02 5.97 27.35
N GLU A 58 10.10 5.71 28.27
CA GLU A 58 9.45 4.40 28.40
C GLU A 58 8.25 4.34 27.46
N PHE A 59 8.13 3.23 26.71
CA PHE A 59 7.00 3.00 25.81
C PHE A 59 6.10 1.90 26.37
N LEU A 60 4.79 2.13 26.31
CA LEU A 60 3.80 1.14 26.74
C LEU A 60 3.31 0.29 25.57
N ARG A 61 2.82 0.95 24.53
CA ARG A 61 2.25 0.32 23.33
C ARG A 61 2.44 1.25 22.12
N PRO A 62 3.67 1.40 21.61
CA PRO A 62 3.93 2.22 20.43
C PRO A 62 3.21 1.61 19.21
N GLN A 63 2.43 2.43 18.50
CA GLN A 63 1.59 2.02 17.39
C GLN A 63 2.10 2.54 16.05
N ALA A 64 2.68 3.74 16.03
CA ALA A 64 3.18 4.37 14.81
C ALA A 64 4.39 5.26 15.11
N ILE A 65 5.21 5.47 14.08
CA ILE A 65 6.37 6.36 14.10
C ILE A 65 6.40 7.20 12.83
N CYS A 66 6.73 8.47 12.97
CA CYS A 66 7.00 9.40 11.88
C CYS A 66 8.34 10.11 12.13
N VAL A 67 9.00 10.53 11.05
CA VAL A 67 10.23 11.30 11.13
C VAL A 67 10.11 12.54 10.26
N TYR A 68 10.44 13.69 10.83
CA TYR A 68 10.54 14.98 10.14
C TYR A 68 11.84 15.64 10.56
N ASP A 69 12.76 15.85 9.62
CA ASP A 69 14.11 16.37 9.85
C ASP A 69 14.84 15.66 11.01
N SER A 70 15.01 16.35 12.14
CA SER A 70 15.67 15.81 13.33
C SER A 70 14.68 15.38 14.44
N VAL A 71 13.38 15.33 14.14
CA VAL A 71 12.31 14.99 15.07
C VAL A 71 11.74 13.61 14.74
N ILE A 72 11.73 12.73 15.73
CA ILE A 72 10.95 11.50 15.75
C ILE A 72 9.63 11.80 16.46
N LEU A 73 8.50 11.38 15.89
CA LEU A 73 7.18 11.43 16.50
C LEU A 73 6.68 10.01 16.65
N ILE A 74 6.31 9.61 17.87
CA ILE A 74 5.80 8.27 18.17
C ILE A 74 4.37 8.40 18.69
N ASN A 75 3.44 7.63 18.12
CA ASN A 75 2.15 7.37 18.72
C ASN A 75 2.30 6.24 19.74
N ASP A 76 2.26 6.58 21.01
CA ASP A 76 2.18 5.64 22.12
C ASP A 76 1.26 6.26 23.18
N ARG A 77 0.24 5.53 23.61
CA ARG A 77 -0.65 6.02 24.67
C ARG A 77 0.04 5.83 26.01
N ASN A 78 0.72 6.86 26.49
CA ASN A 78 1.41 6.85 27.77
C ASN A 78 1.20 8.16 28.55
N GLN A 79 1.11 8.04 29.88
CA GLN A 79 1.00 9.18 30.81
C GLN A 79 -0.10 10.22 30.47
N GLY A 80 -1.19 9.78 29.81
CA GLY A 80 -2.30 10.65 29.42
C GLY A 80 -2.13 11.38 28.08
N PHE A 81 -1.03 11.12 27.37
CA PHE A 81 -0.75 11.62 26.03
C PHE A 81 -0.75 10.48 25.02
N PHE A 82 -0.98 10.80 23.75
CA PHE A 82 -0.85 9.85 22.64
C PHE A 82 0.44 10.02 21.85
N PHE A 83 1.07 11.19 21.91
CA PHE A 83 2.22 11.48 21.06
C PHE A 83 3.44 11.92 21.86
N HIS A 84 4.59 11.40 21.46
CA HIS A 84 5.88 11.69 22.08
C HIS A 84 6.88 12.08 21.00
N ALA A 85 7.49 13.25 21.15
CA ALA A 85 8.49 13.79 20.24
C ALA A 85 9.90 13.60 20.81
N TYR A 86 10.85 13.18 19.97
CA TYR A 86 12.25 12.97 20.35
C TYR A 86 13.20 13.55 19.31
N ASN A 87 14.41 13.89 19.74
CA ASN A 87 15.51 14.24 18.85
C ASN A 87 16.09 12.95 18.22
N LEU A 88 16.10 12.87 16.90
CA LEU A 88 16.64 11.75 16.12
C LEU A 88 18.14 11.55 16.33
N ASN A 89 18.89 12.60 16.62
CA ASN A 89 20.34 12.56 16.75
C ASN A 89 20.80 12.15 18.15
N THR A 90 20.08 12.57 19.19
CA THR A 90 20.45 12.34 20.60
C THR A 90 19.57 11.34 21.33
N GLY A 91 18.36 11.06 20.82
CA GLY A 91 17.36 10.23 21.50
C GLY A 91 16.65 10.91 22.67
N ASN A 92 16.95 12.18 22.95
CA ASN A 92 16.33 12.92 24.04
C ASN A 92 14.89 13.33 23.70
N LYS A 93 14.00 13.24 24.70
CA LYS A 93 12.60 13.68 24.55
C LYS A 93 12.49 15.20 24.42
N TYR A 94 11.68 15.64 23.47
CA TYR A 94 11.30 17.04 23.28
C TYR A 94 10.00 17.39 23.98
N ALA A 95 8.95 16.60 23.77
CA ALA A 95 7.60 16.93 24.25
C ALA A 95 6.68 15.69 24.26
N ASP A 96 5.66 15.76 25.10
CA ASP A 96 4.47 14.92 25.02
C ASP A 96 3.29 15.81 24.62
N PHE A 97 2.38 15.31 23.78
CA PHE A 97 1.22 16.06 23.31
C PHE A 97 0.07 15.14 22.87
N GLY A 98 -1.09 15.74 22.59
CA GLY A 98 -2.30 15.00 22.26
C GLY A 98 -2.91 14.35 23.50
N SER A 99 -3.56 15.16 24.34
CA SER A 99 -4.16 14.71 25.59
C SER A 99 -5.31 13.72 25.36
N LEU A 100 -5.42 12.73 26.24
CA LEU A 100 -6.57 11.82 26.28
C LEU A 100 -7.82 12.53 26.78
N GLY A 101 -8.91 12.46 26.01
CA GLY A 101 -10.21 13.00 26.41
C GLY A 101 -11.18 13.16 25.25
N THR A 102 -12.27 13.88 25.48
CA THR A 102 -13.30 14.16 24.46
C THR A 102 -13.56 15.66 24.29
N GLY A 103 -12.71 16.51 24.88
CA GLY A 103 -12.78 17.96 24.74
C GLY A 103 -12.44 18.44 23.32
N PRO A 104 -12.53 19.76 23.06
CA PRO A 104 -12.25 20.33 21.74
C PRO A 104 -10.84 20.05 21.22
N ASN A 105 -9.86 19.89 22.12
CA ASN A 105 -8.44 19.69 21.78
C ASN A 105 -7.89 18.32 22.20
N ASP A 106 -8.75 17.47 22.76
CA ASP A 106 -8.36 16.14 23.21
C ASP A 106 -8.49 15.13 22.06
N LEU A 107 -7.85 13.98 22.25
CA LEU A 107 -7.91 12.81 21.38
C LEU A 107 -8.57 11.64 22.10
N ASN A 108 -9.28 10.84 21.32
CA ASN A 108 -9.91 9.60 21.71
C ASN A 108 -9.72 8.56 20.60
N TRP A 109 -8.58 7.87 20.61
CA TRP A 109 -8.22 6.83 19.64
C TRP A 109 -7.69 7.34 18.28
N PRO A 110 -6.55 8.05 18.28
CA PRO A 110 -5.81 8.34 17.06
C PRO A 110 -5.19 7.06 16.49
N THR A 111 -5.43 6.79 15.21
CA THR A 111 -5.05 5.53 14.56
C THR A 111 -4.01 5.72 13.47
N GLU A 112 -4.20 6.71 12.62
CA GLU A 112 -3.31 7.00 11.51
C GLU A 112 -2.62 8.34 11.73
N MET A 113 -1.33 8.39 11.40
CA MET A 113 -0.54 9.61 11.46
C MET A 113 0.48 9.66 10.31
N PHE A 114 0.68 10.84 9.72
CA PHE A 114 1.73 11.09 8.73
C PHE A 114 2.18 12.55 8.78
N VAL A 115 3.35 12.84 8.23
CA VAL A 115 3.86 14.21 8.15
C VAL A 115 3.67 14.78 6.75
N ASP A 116 2.97 15.90 6.63
CA ASP A 116 2.99 16.76 5.45
C ASP A 116 4.26 17.62 5.50
N LYS A 117 5.30 17.15 4.82
CA LYS A 117 6.61 17.82 4.80
C LYS A 117 6.56 19.23 4.20
N ASN A 118 5.62 19.52 3.31
CA ASN A 118 5.52 20.84 2.68
C ASN A 118 4.97 21.90 3.63
N LYS A 119 4.22 21.47 4.65
CA LYS A 119 3.62 22.35 5.67
C LYS A 119 4.30 22.25 7.02
N SER A 120 5.24 21.31 7.18
CA SER A 120 5.86 20.98 8.45
C SER A 120 4.80 20.61 9.51
N GLU A 121 3.83 19.78 9.11
CA GLU A 121 2.68 19.41 9.95
C GLU A 121 2.57 17.90 10.13
N LEU A 122 2.35 17.47 11.36
CA LEU A 122 1.82 16.15 11.64
C LEU A 122 0.30 16.16 11.45
N VAL A 123 -0.20 15.27 10.60
CA VAL A 123 -1.62 15.04 10.38
C VAL A 123 -2.01 13.75 11.07
N VAL A 124 -3.08 13.80 11.86
CA VAL A 124 -3.57 12.66 12.67
C VAL A 124 -5.05 12.47 12.41
N PHE A 125 -5.45 11.23 12.14
CA PHE A 125 -6.86 10.86 12.14
C PHE A 125 -7.26 10.20 13.47
N ASP A 126 -8.19 10.86 14.15
CA ASP A 126 -8.84 10.37 15.36
C ASP A 126 -10.13 9.63 14.99
N GLN A 127 -10.13 8.31 15.23
CA GLN A 127 -11.21 7.44 14.79
C GLN A 127 -12.50 7.66 15.59
N ASN A 128 -12.43 7.76 16.93
CA ASN A 128 -13.67 7.85 17.71
C ASN A 128 -14.28 9.25 17.64
N LEU A 129 -13.47 10.29 17.47
CA LEU A 129 -13.97 11.66 17.30
C LEU A 129 -14.33 11.97 15.85
N SER A 130 -13.92 11.12 14.89
CA SER A 130 -14.08 11.35 13.45
C SER A 130 -13.50 12.72 13.02
N ARG A 131 -12.31 13.03 13.54
CA ARG A 131 -11.63 14.33 13.34
C ARG A 131 -10.23 14.12 12.77
N ILE A 132 -9.78 15.09 12.00
CA ILE A 132 -8.39 15.20 11.57
C ILE A 132 -7.76 16.35 12.34
N TYR A 133 -6.67 16.08 13.04
CA TYR A 133 -5.88 17.06 13.77
C TYR A 133 -4.61 17.37 13.00
N TYR A 134 -4.21 18.64 13.06
CA TYR A 134 -2.99 19.16 12.44
C TYR A 134 -2.12 19.75 13.55
N TYR A 135 -0.90 19.26 13.70
CA TYR A 135 0.08 19.76 14.65
C TYR A 135 1.29 20.30 13.89
N LYS A 136 1.60 21.58 14.09
CA LYS A 136 2.82 22.16 13.53
C LYS A 136 4.06 21.57 14.19
N ILE A 137 5.08 21.33 13.38
CA ILE A 137 6.41 20.89 13.79
C ILE A 137 7.34 22.07 13.54
N GLU A 138 7.65 22.80 14.61
CA GLU A 138 8.55 23.96 14.56
C GLU A 138 9.80 23.64 15.40
N ASP A 139 10.97 23.97 14.86
CA ASP A 139 12.20 24.01 15.65
C ASP A 139 12.11 25.16 16.65
N LYS A 140 12.58 24.94 17.89
CA LYS A 140 12.70 26.01 18.89
C LYS A 140 13.85 26.96 18.56
#